data_AF-A0A5C7NK21-F1
#
_entry.id   AF-A0A5C7NK21-F1
#
_cell.length_a   1.000
_cell.length_b   1.000
_cell.length_c   1.000
_cell.angle_alpha   90.00
_cell.angle_beta   90.00
_cell.angle_gamma   90.00
#
_symmetry.space_group_name_H-M   'P 1'
#
loop_
_entity.id
_entity.type
_entity.pdbx_description
1 polymer ?
#
loop_
_entity_poly.entity_id
_entity_poly.type
_entity_poly.pdbx_seq_one_letter_code
_entity_poly.pdbx_strand_id
1 'polypeptide(L)' 'MSLNKSSPHSGIPTARELLAMNLVRLRREKGWSQEDLALEAGLHRTFVAHVERQVRNISIDN' A
#
# COMPACT_ATOMS: atom_id res chain seq x y z
N MET A 1 10.09 -25.46 -4.61
CA MET A 1 10.23 -24.31 -3.70
C MET A 1 9.46 -23.11 -4.24
N SER A 2 8.75 -22.41 -3.35
CA SER A 2 8.21 -21.04 -3.51
C SER A 2 6.81 -20.86 -4.13
N LEU A 3 5.82 -21.15 -3.28
CA LEU A 3 4.62 -20.35 -2.96
C LEU A 3 3.87 -19.64 -4.11
N ASN A 4 2.85 -20.36 -4.61
CA ASN A 4 1.46 -19.92 -4.79
C ASN A 4 1.20 -18.41 -4.94
N LYS A 5 1.14 -17.91 -6.18
CA LYS A 5 0.45 -16.65 -6.48
C LYS A 5 -1.05 -16.93 -6.50
N SER A 6 -1.71 -16.38 -5.50
CA SER A 6 -3.12 -16.47 -5.16
C SER A 6 -4.05 -16.39 -6.37
N SER A 7 -4.98 -17.34 -6.39
CA SER A 7 -6.20 -17.38 -7.19
C SER A 7 -6.95 -16.04 -7.17
N PRO A 8 -7.66 -15.66 -8.25
CA PRO A 8 -8.52 -14.49 -8.26
C PRO A 8 -9.77 -14.79 -7.41
N HIS A 9 -9.73 -14.44 -6.13
CA HIS A 9 -10.92 -14.50 -5.27
C HIS A 9 -11.73 -13.20 -5.42
N SER A 10 -12.88 -13.33 -6.07
CA SER A 10 -14.13 -12.58 -5.87
C SER A 10 -14.03 -11.07 -5.61
N GLY A 11 -13.99 -10.22 -6.65
CA GLY A 11 -14.52 -8.84 -6.75
C GLY A 11 -14.37 -7.79 -5.62
N ILE A 12 -13.81 -8.14 -4.48
CA ILE A 12 -13.74 -7.36 -3.24
C ILE A 12 -12.25 -7.16 -2.96
N PRO A 13 -11.75 -5.93 -3.03
CA PRO A 13 -10.36 -5.64 -2.74
C PRO A 13 -10.04 -5.98 -1.28
N THR A 14 -8.90 -6.62 -1.05
CA THR A 14 -8.36 -6.86 0.29
C THR A 14 -8.15 -5.54 1.04
N ALA A 15 -8.07 -5.58 2.37
CA ALA A 15 -7.76 -4.40 3.19
C ALA A 15 -6.45 -3.72 2.75
N ARG A 16 -5.48 -4.50 2.28
CA ARG A 16 -4.22 -4.01 1.72
C ARG A 16 -4.40 -3.26 0.41
N GLU A 17 -5.21 -3.80 -0.51
CA GLU A 17 -5.54 -3.13 -1.78
C GLU A 17 -6.26 -1.81 -1.51
N LEU A 18 -7.27 -1.82 -0.64
CA LEU A 18 -8.02 -0.63 -0.25
C LEU A 18 -7.12 0.43 0.38
N LEU A 19 -6.20 0.03 1.26
CA LEU A 19 -5.24 0.95 1.85
C LEU A 19 -4.34 1.56 0.78
N ALA A 20 -3.72 0.74 -0.07
CA ALA A 20 -2.81 1.22 -1.11
C ALA A 20 -3.51 2.18 -2.08
N MET A 21 -4.73 1.85 -2.52
CA MET A 21 -5.52 2.69 -3.41
C MET A 21 -5.87 4.04 -2.78
N ASN A 22 -6.34 4.04 -1.53
CA ASN A 22 -6.68 5.28 -0.83
C ASN A 22 -5.44 6.14 -0.54
N LEU A 23 -4.32 5.51 -0.20
CA LEU A 23 -3.06 6.20 0.06
C LEU A 23 -2.58 6.94 -1.19
N VAL A 24 -2.57 6.26 -2.35
CA VAL A 24 -2.20 6.88 -3.63
C VAL A 24 -3.16 8.01 -3.99
N ARG A 25 -4.48 7.78 -3.83
CA ARG A 25 -5.52 8.76 -4.15
C ARG A 25 -5.35 10.03 -3.32
N LEU A 26 -5.35 9.91 -2.00
CA LEU A 26 -5.24 11.05 -1.08
C LEU A 26 -3.91 11.79 -1.26
N ARG A 27 -2.81 11.06 -1.47
CA ARG A 27 -1.51 11.66 -1.74
C ARG A 27 -1.54 12.52 -3.01
N ARG A 28 -2.14 12.02 -4.09
CA ARG A 28 -2.28 12.77 -5.35
C ARG A 28 -3.23 13.95 -5.24
N GLU A 29 -4.36 13.80 -4.53
CA GLU A 29 -5.30 14.90 -4.28
C GLU A 29 -4.62 16.06 -3.53
N LYS A 30 -3.65 15.75 -2.67
CA LYS A 30 -2.83 16.74 -1.95
C LYS A 30 -1.59 17.21 -2.71
N GLY A 31 -1.32 16.69 -3.90
CA GLY A 31 -0.12 17.02 -4.69
C GLY A 31 1.19 16.51 -4.09
N TRP A 32 1.12 15.52 -3.20
CA TRP A 32 2.27 15.02 -2.46
C TRP A 32 3.08 13.96 -3.22
N SER A 33 4.39 14.00 -3.05
CA SER A 33 5.26 12.88 -3.40
C SER A 33 5.21 11.79 -2.32
N GLN A 34 5.79 10.63 -2.60
CA GLN A 34 5.97 9.59 -1.57
C GLN A 34 6.84 10.08 -0.41
N GLU A 35 7.75 11.03 -0.65
CA GLU A 35 8.61 11.64 0.37
C GLU A 35 7.82 12.58 1.26
N ASP A 36 6.93 13.41 0.70
CA ASP A 36 6.09 14.31 1.48
C ASP A 36 5.14 13.54 2.39
N LEU A 37 4.49 12.49 1.85
CA LEU A 37 3.63 11.63 2.66
C LEU A 37 4.41 10.91 3.76
N ALA A 38 5.63 10.45 3.45
CA ALA A 38 6.49 9.80 4.43
C ALA A 38 6.91 10.76 5.54
N LEU A 39 7.30 11.99 5.18
CA LEU A 39 7.67 13.03 6.12
C LEU A 39 6.50 13.39 7.04
N GLU A 40 5.30 13.60 6.48
CA GLU A 40 4.11 13.92 7.26
C GLU A 40 3.70 12.77 8.20
N ALA A 41 3.78 11.53 7.71
CA ALA A 41 3.44 10.35 8.50
C ALA A 41 4.53 9.93 9.51
N GLY A 42 5.71 10.58 9.52
CA GLY A 42 6.86 10.16 10.33
C GLY A 42 7.40 8.79 9.93
N LEU A 43 7.24 8.41 8.67
CA LEU A 43 7.65 7.13 8.09
C LEU A 43 8.83 7.30 7.15
N HIS A 44 9.49 6.19 6.82
CA HIS A 44 10.51 6.19 5.77
C HIS A 44 9.84 6.10 4.39
N ARG A 45 10.34 6.84 3.38
CA ARG A 45 9.83 6.80 1.99
C ARG A 45 9.67 5.39 1.45
N THR A 46 10.63 4.51 1.72
CA THR A 46 10.60 3.11 1.26
C THR A 46 9.42 2.33 1.86
N PHE A 47 8.99 2.66 3.08
CA PHE A 47 7.80 2.06 3.68
C PHE A 47 6.54 2.48 2.91
N VAL A 48 6.39 3.79 2.62
CA VAL A 48 5.30 4.31 1.79
C VAL A 48 5.29 3.64 0.41
N ALA A 49 6.44 3.53 -0.24
CA ALA A 49 6.56 2.86 -1.53
C ALA A 49 6.20 1.37 -1.47
N HIS A 50 6.51 0.67 -0.36
CA HIS A 50 6.14 -0.73 -0.17
C HIS A 50 4.63 -0.91 0.05
N VAL A 51 3.98 0.02 0.76
CA VAL A 51 2.53 0.03 0.95
C VAL A 51 1.82 0.27 -0.37
N GLU A 52 2.22 1.29 -1.14
CA GLU A 52 1.61 1.58 -2.44
C GLU A 52 1.78 0.44 -3.46
N ARG A 53 2.90 -0.30 -3.41
CA ARG A 53 3.16 -1.42 -4.31
C ARG A 53 2.64 -2.77 -3.78
N GLN A 54 2.08 -2.80 -2.57
CA GLN A 54 1.58 -4.01 -1.91
C GLN A 54 2.64 -5.13 -1.75
N VAL A 55 3.93 -4.77 -1.75
CA VAL A 55 5.07 -5.73 -1.82
C VAL A 55 5.37 -6.35 -0.46
N ARG A 56 4.98 -5.71 0.65
CA ARG A 56 5.22 -6.21 2.00
C ARG A 56 3.93 -6.67 2.65
N ASN A 57 3.98 -7.80 3.34
CA ASN A 57 2.98 -8.17 4.33
C ASN A 57 3.14 -7.22 5.53
N ILE A 58 2.66 -5.98 5.37
CA ILE A 58 2.31 -5.17 6.55
C ILE A 58 1.24 -6.01 7.26
N SER A 59 1.35 -6.23 8.57
CA SER A 59 0.51 -7.15 9.35
C SER A 59 -0.99 -6.76 9.42
N ILE A 60 -1.49 -6.03 8.43
CA ILE A 60 -2.87 -5.60 8.23
C ILE A 60 -3.81 -6.73 7.76
N ASP A 61 -3.27 -7.92 7.49
CA ASP A 61 -3.99 -9.10 7.00
C ASP A 61 -4.28 -10.13 8.11
N ASN A 62 -3.88 -9.83 9.35
CA ASN A 62 -4.14 -10.69 10.52
C ASN A 62 -5.37 -10.22 11.29
#